data_AF-A0A919ZQ08-F1
#
_entry.id   AF-A0A919ZQ08-F1
#
_cell.length_a   1.000
_cell.length_b   1.000
_cell.length_c   1.000
_cell.angle_alpha   90.00
_cell.angle_beta   90.00
_cell.angle_gamma   90.00
#
_symmetry.space_group_name_H-M   'P 1'
#
loop_
_entity.id
_entity.type
_entity.pdbx_description
1 polymer ?
#
loop_
_entity_poly.entity_id
_entity_poly.type
_entity_poly.pdbx_seq_one_letter_code
_entity_poly.pdbx_strand_id
1 'polypeptide(L)'
;MNGENEKWTPDKINLYYNQKQSQMTKLEQPQAFGLIQSIIVFEKGDMMSGGNPPLKAEVVNEMRKSGAVEYVYDEPISIQINDGDEKIERIKFNSILFPIDKKWDGAAYIQTTDSTYLYMVSRPSLDFILRHWIE
;
A
#
# COMPACT_ATOMS: atom_id res chain seq x y z
N MET A 1 11.61 -4.86 26.62
CA MET A 1 10.85 -5.71 25.68
C MET A 1 10.90 -5.00 24.34
N ASN A 2 11.83 -5.39 23.46
CA ASN A 2 11.91 -4.85 22.12
C ASN A 2 10.84 -5.55 21.30
N GLY A 3 9.63 -4.97 21.26
CA GLY A 3 8.65 -5.33 20.25
C GLY A 3 9.23 -4.90 18.91
N GLU A 4 9.89 -5.81 18.20
CA GLU A 4 10.13 -5.62 16.79
C GLU A 4 8.76 -5.47 16.15
N ASN A 5 8.41 -4.25 15.75
CA ASN A 5 7.19 -4.00 14.99
C ASN A 5 7.28 -4.89 13.74
N GLU A 6 6.52 -5.98 13.72
CA GLU A 6 6.48 -6.86 12.55
C GLU A 6 6.07 -6.00 11.35
N LYS A 7 6.78 -6.16 10.23
CA LYS A 7 6.49 -5.45 8.98
C LYS A 7 5.79 -6.41 8.01
N TRP A 8 4.83 -5.91 7.23
CA TRP A 8 4.36 -6.70 6.09
C TRP A 8 5.42 -6.67 4.99
N THR A 9 5.97 -7.82 4.65
CA THR A 9 6.96 -7.99 3.59
C THR A 9 6.24 -8.46 2.33
N PRO A 10 6.13 -7.64 1.26
CA PRO A 10 5.57 -8.10 -0.01
C PRO A 10 6.38 -9.23 -0.63
N ASP A 11 5.74 -10.02 -1.46
CA ASP A 11 6.39 -10.99 -2.34
C ASP A 11 6.91 -10.29 -3.60
N LYS A 12 6.17 -9.28 -4.07
CA LYS A 12 6.48 -8.50 -5.27
C LYS A 12 6.18 -7.01 -5.05
N ILE A 13 6.94 -6.16 -5.74
CA ILE A 13 6.69 -4.73 -5.79
C ILE A 13 6.41 -4.34 -7.24
N ASN A 14 5.25 -3.72 -7.47
CA ASN A 14 4.95 -3.04 -8.73
C ASN A 14 5.26 -1.55 -8.59
N LEU A 15 5.90 -1.00 -9.60
CA LEU A 15 6.09 0.43 -9.78
C LEU A 15 5.25 0.89 -10.97
N TYR A 16 4.45 1.92 -10.74
CA TYR A 16 3.61 2.55 -11.75
C TYR A 16 4.09 3.97 -11.99
N TYR A 17 4.32 4.33 -13.25
CA TYR A 17 4.59 5.71 -13.63
C TYR A 17 4.20 5.94 -15.10
N ASN A 18 3.44 7.00 -15.36
CA ASN A 18 3.00 7.38 -16.71
C ASN A 18 2.41 6.18 -17.50
N GLN A 19 1.53 5.42 -16.85
CA GLN A 19 0.87 4.21 -17.37
C GLN A 19 1.78 3.03 -17.69
N LYS A 20 3.08 3.11 -17.41
CA LYS A 20 3.99 1.96 -17.46
C LYS A 20 4.00 1.27 -16.09
N GLN A 21 4.07 -0.05 -16.14
CA GLN A 21 4.30 -0.88 -14.97
C GLN A 21 5.65 -1.57 -15.10
N SER A 22 6.45 -1.52 -14.04
CA SER A 22 7.56 -2.45 -13.83
C SER A 22 7.30 -3.26 -12.56
N GLN A 23 7.77 -4.50 -12.56
CA GLN A 23 7.67 -5.41 -11.43
C GLN A 23 9.07 -5.78 -10.97
N MET A 24 9.23 -5.97 -9.67
CA MET A 24 10.45 -6.56 -9.11
C MET A 24 10.13 -7.51 -7.96
N THR A 25 11.00 -8.50 -7.81
CA THR A 25 11.02 -9.41 -6.67
C THR A 25 12.35 -9.26 -5.93
N LYS A 26 12.38 -9.73 -4.68
CA LYS A 26 13.62 -9.76 -3.88
C LYS A 26 14.72 -10.60 -4.53
N LEU A 27 14.36 -11.65 -5.28
CA LEU A 27 15.31 -12.54 -5.94
C LEU A 27 15.96 -11.86 -7.16
N GLU A 28 15.16 -11.16 -7.97
CA GLU A 28 15.64 -10.55 -9.22
C GLU A 28 16.39 -9.25 -8.97
N GLN A 29 15.93 -8.42 -8.03
CA GLN A 29 16.48 -7.08 -7.77
C GLN A 29 16.60 -6.79 -6.27
N PRO A 30 17.42 -7.55 -5.51
CA PRO A 30 17.45 -7.49 -4.04
C PRO A 30 17.76 -6.10 -3.47
N GLN A 31 18.65 -5.33 -4.12
CA GLN A 31 19.04 -4.00 -3.67
C GLN A 31 17.90 -2.98 -3.83
N ALA A 32 17.29 -2.91 -5.01
CA ALA A 32 16.16 -2.01 -5.27
C ALA A 32 14.93 -2.39 -4.43
N PHE A 33 14.65 -3.69 -4.31
CA PHE A 33 13.58 -4.22 -3.47
C PHE A 33 13.77 -3.81 -2.00
N GLY A 34 14.94 -4.06 -1.43
CA GLY A 34 15.25 -3.69 -0.05
C GLY A 34 15.24 -2.19 0.21
N LEU A 35 15.64 -1.38 -0.79
CA LEU A 35 15.58 0.08 -0.71
C LEU A 35 14.13 0.59 -0.65
N ILE A 36 13.23 0.08 -1.50
CA ILE A 36 11.82 0.48 -1.44
C ILE A 36 11.21 0.08 -0.10
N GLN A 37 11.53 -1.11 0.41
CA GLN A 37 11.05 -1.56 1.73
C GLN A 37 11.58 -0.74 2.91
N SER A 38 12.78 -0.16 2.80
CA SER A 38 13.32 0.72 3.83
C SER A 38 12.70 2.12 3.79
N ILE A 39 12.22 2.54 2.61
CA ILE A 39 11.54 3.81 2.37
C ILE A 39 10.07 3.73 2.79
N ILE A 40 9.31 2.78 2.25
CA ILE A 40 7.91 2.58 2.57
C ILE A 40 7.83 1.55 3.70
N VAL A 41 8.06 2.04 4.92
CA VAL A 41 7.90 1.23 6.14
C VAL A 41 6.42 1.15 6.48
N PHE A 42 5.85 -0.04 6.28
CA PHE A 42 4.47 -0.32 6.66
C PHE A 42 4.45 -1.39 7.75
N GLU A 43 4.09 -0.97 8.96
CA GLU A 43 3.95 -1.84 10.13
C GLU A 43 2.69 -2.68 10.00
N LYS A 44 2.77 -3.93 10.46
CA LYS A 44 1.57 -4.78 10.56
C LYS A 44 0.57 -4.11 11.50
N GLY A 45 -0.66 -4.00 11.04
CA GLY A 45 -1.79 -3.59 11.86
C GLY A 45 -2.86 -4.67 11.84
N ASP A 46 -3.38 -5.01 13.00
CA ASP A 46 -4.45 -6.01 13.13
C ASP A 46 -5.84 -5.40 12.87
N MET A 47 -5.98 -4.08 13.02
CA MET A 47 -7.24 -3.34 12.91
C MET A 47 -7.06 -2.01 12.17
N MET A 48 -8.00 -1.68 11.27
CA MET A 48 -8.08 -0.39 10.58
C MET A 48 -9.39 0.33 10.89
N SER A 49 -9.39 1.66 10.78
CA SER A 49 -10.62 2.45 10.74
C SER A 49 -11.27 2.29 9.37
N GLY A 50 -12.46 1.71 9.36
CA GLY A 50 -13.39 1.75 8.24
C GLY A 50 -14.07 3.11 8.12
N GLY A 51 -15.06 3.19 7.24
CA GLY A 51 -15.92 4.37 7.07
C GLY A 51 -15.66 5.19 5.80
N ASN A 52 -14.51 4.99 5.14
CA ASN A 52 -14.29 5.59 3.82
C ASN A 52 -14.93 4.71 2.73
N PRO A 53 -15.63 5.32 1.75
CA PRO A 53 -16.17 4.56 0.63
C PRO A 53 -15.04 3.96 -0.22
N PRO A 54 -15.29 2.81 -0.89
CA PRO A 54 -14.36 2.26 -1.86
C PRO A 54 -13.95 3.25 -2.95
N LEU A 55 -12.71 3.14 -3.43
CA LEU A 55 -12.28 3.91 -4.58
C LEU A 55 -12.97 3.44 -5.86
N LYS A 56 -13.24 4.40 -6.75
CA LYS A 56 -13.60 4.11 -8.14
C LYS A 56 -12.36 3.76 -8.95
N ALA A 57 -12.51 2.94 -9.99
CA ALA A 57 -11.41 2.49 -10.84
C ALA A 57 -10.64 3.66 -11.50
N GLU A 58 -11.32 4.76 -11.83
CA GLU A 58 -10.70 5.93 -12.43
C GLU A 58 -9.69 6.60 -11.50
N VAL A 59 -10.00 6.62 -10.19
CA VAL A 59 -9.12 7.19 -9.16
C VAL A 59 -7.84 6.36 -9.03
N VAL A 60 -7.97 5.03 -9.02
CA VAL A 60 -6.83 4.10 -8.99
C VAL A 60 -5.95 4.26 -10.24
N ASN A 61 -6.57 4.40 -11.41
CA ASN A 61 -5.85 4.64 -12.66
C ASN A 61 -5.12 5.99 -12.65
N GLU A 62 -5.72 7.02 -12.06
CA GLU A 62 -5.10 8.33 -11.89
C GLU A 62 -3.86 8.24 -10.98
N MET A 63 -3.96 7.52 -9.85
CA MET A 63 -2.83 7.26 -8.95
C MET A 63 -1.67 6.60 -9.70
N ARG A 64 -1.95 5.51 -10.43
CA ARG A 64 -0.94 4.78 -11.23
C ARG A 64 -0.33 5.65 -12.33
N LYS A 65 -1.11 6.55 -12.93
CA LYS A 65 -0.61 7.49 -13.94
C LYS A 65 0.32 8.53 -13.34
N SER A 66 -0.03 9.11 -12.18
CA SER A 66 0.79 10.10 -11.48
C SER A 66 2.04 9.51 -10.81
N GLY A 67 2.00 8.21 -10.51
CA GLY A 67 3.06 7.51 -9.80
C GLY A 67 2.49 6.74 -8.62
N ALA A 68 2.78 5.45 -8.55
CA ALA A 68 2.42 4.63 -7.39
C ALA A 68 3.40 3.47 -7.21
N VAL A 69 3.55 3.04 -5.96
CA VAL A 69 4.19 1.76 -5.59
C VAL A 69 3.09 0.84 -5.08
N GLU A 70 3.08 -0.43 -5.47
CA GLU A 70 2.14 -1.42 -4.96
C GLU A 70 2.89 -2.62 -4.41
N TYR A 71 2.68 -2.89 -3.13
CA TYR A 71 3.13 -4.11 -2.46
C TYR A 71 2.13 -5.20 -2.75
N VAL A 72 2.59 -6.31 -3.31
CA VAL A 72 1.74 -7.45 -3.69
C VAL A 72 2.15 -8.67 -2.87
N TYR A 73 1.14 -9.39 -2.39
CA TYR A 73 1.26 -10.59 -1.59
C TYR A 73 0.63 -11.76 -2.36
N ASP A 74 1.36 -12.87 -2.46
CA ASP A 74 0.89 -14.08 -3.14
C ASP A 74 -0.23 -14.75 -2.33
N GLU A 75 -0.14 -14.66 -0.99
CA GLU A 75 -1.18 -15.12 -0.07
C GLU A 75 -1.97 -13.94 0.53
N PRO A 76 -3.32 -13.99 0.53
CA PRO A 76 -4.12 -12.92 1.11
C PRO A 76 -3.87 -12.72 2.61
N ILE A 77 -3.70 -11.46 3.02
CA ILE A 77 -3.55 -11.07 4.41
C ILE A 77 -4.93 -10.73 4.99
N SER A 78 -5.21 -11.24 6.20
CA SER A 78 -6.46 -10.94 6.91
C SER A 78 -6.25 -9.85 7.95
N ILE A 79 -7.16 -8.87 7.98
CA ILE A 79 -7.19 -7.79 8.97
C ILE A 79 -8.62 -7.49 9.40
N GLN A 80 -8.76 -6.81 10.52
CA GLN A 80 -10.03 -6.31 11.02
C GLN A 80 -10.27 -4.87 10.55
N ILE A 81 -11.50 -4.54 10.21
CA ILE A 81 -11.97 -3.18 9.96
C ILE A 81 -13.07 -2.88 10.98
N ASN A 82 -12.96 -1.73 11.64
CA ASN A 82 -14.04 -1.16 12.44
C ASN A 82 -14.71 -0.05 11.65
N ASP A 83 -15.94 -0.27 11.19
CA ASP A 83 -16.69 0.67 10.33
C ASP A 83 -17.29 1.89 11.08
N GLY A 84 -17.12 1.96 12.40
CA GLY A 84 -17.66 3.03 13.25
C GLY A 84 -18.97 2.68 13.95
N ASP A 85 -19.63 1.58 13.56
CA ASP A 85 -20.89 1.10 14.16
C ASP A 85 -20.67 -0.06 15.17
N GLU A 86 -19.48 -0.12 15.78
CA GLU A 86 -18.99 -1.23 16.63
C GLU A 86 -18.92 -2.60 15.93
N LYS A 87 -19.13 -2.65 14.62
CA LYS A 87 -18.97 -3.88 13.84
C LYS A 87 -17.53 -4.03 13.40
N ILE A 88 -16.92 -5.09 13.92
CA ILE A 88 -15.62 -5.55 13.50
C ILE A 88 -15.83 -6.57 12.39
N GLU A 89 -15.49 -6.18 11.16
CA GLU A 89 -15.49 -7.07 10.02
C GLU A 89 -14.07 -7.57 9.72
N ARG A 90 -13.94 -8.84 9.35
CA ARG A 90 -12.67 -9.37 8.84
C ARG A 90 -12.68 -9.31 7.33
N ILE A 91 -11.68 -8.61 6.78
CA ILE A 91 -11.44 -8.56 5.35
C ILE A 91 -10.12 -9.26 5.01
N LYS A 92 -9.96 -9.56 3.73
CA LYS A 92 -8.71 -10.07 3.15
C LYS A 92 -8.26 -9.17 2.02
N PHE A 93 -6.96 -8.92 1.93
CA PHE A 93 -6.36 -8.13 0.87
C PHE A 93 -5.12 -8.83 0.29
N ASN A 94 -4.80 -8.51 -0.96
CA ASN A 94 -3.66 -9.06 -1.69
C ASN A 94 -2.63 -8.00 -2.09
N SER A 95 -2.96 -6.72 -1.98
CA SER A 95 -2.01 -5.65 -2.24
C SER A 95 -2.23 -4.42 -1.37
N ILE A 96 -1.19 -3.60 -1.26
CA ILE A 96 -1.24 -2.25 -0.70
C ILE A 96 -0.67 -1.28 -1.73
N LEU A 97 -1.49 -0.33 -2.16
CA LEU A 97 -1.14 0.73 -3.09
C LEU A 97 -0.75 2.00 -2.33
N PHE A 98 0.42 2.53 -2.67
CA PHE A 98 0.99 3.78 -2.17
C PHE A 98 1.14 4.76 -3.35
N PRO A 99 0.15 5.63 -3.58
CA PRO A 99 0.31 6.75 -4.49
C PRO A 99 1.43 7.68 -3.98
N ILE A 100 2.28 8.14 -4.90
CA ILE A 100 3.49 8.91 -4.52
C ILE A 100 3.38 10.40 -4.86
N ASP A 101 2.32 10.78 -5.57
CA ASP A 101 2.01 12.18 -5.87
C ASP A 101 1.40 12.86 -4.62
N LYS A 102 1.90 14.05 -4.30
CA LYS A 102 1.51 14.84 -3.12
C LYS A 102 0.02 15.14 -3.05
N LYS A 103 -0.71 15.13 -4.17
CA LYS A 103 -2.17 15.32 -4.12
C LYS A 103 -2.89 14.21 -3.34
N TRP A 104 -2.24 13.07 -3.12
CA TRP A 104 -2.78 11.94 -2.37
C TRP A 104 -2.41 11.95 -0.87
N ASP A 105 -1.63 12.95 -0.41
CA ASP A 105 -1.34 13.24 1.00
C ASP A 105 -0.90 11.99 1.81
N GLY A 106 0.04 11.23 1.25
CA GLY A 106 0.58 10.02 1.87
C GLY A 106 -0.45 8.92 2.14
N ALA A 107 -1.60 8.91 1.46
CA ALA A 107 -2.60 7.86 1.63
C ALA A 107 -2.08 6.48 1.19
N ALA A 108 -2.53 5.43 1.87
CA ALA A 108 -2.31 4.05 1.49
C ALA A 108 -3.66 3.34 1.38
N TYR A 109 -3.78 2.46 0.39
CA TYR A 109 -5.01 1.74 0.09
C TYR A 109 -4.71 0.25 0.01
N ILE A 110 -5.58 -0.59 0.55
CA ILE A 110 -5.51 -2.04 0.34
C ILE A 110 -6.39 -2.43 -0.84
N GLN A 111 -5.93 -3.36 -1.67
CA GLN A 111 -6.79 -4.06 -2.62
C GLN A 111 -7.30 -5.35 -1.98
N THR A 112 -8.60 -5.41 -1.75
CA THR A 112 -9.27 -6.62 -1.27
C THR A 112 -9.31 -7.71 -2.35
N THR A 113 -9.58 -8.95 -1.96
CA THR A 113 -9.59 -10.10 -2.88
C THR A 113 -10.65 -10.02 -3.98
N ASP A 114 -11.68 -9.18 -3.81
CA ASP A 114 -12.68 -8.89 -4.85
C ASP A 114 -12.28 -7.73 -5.79
N SER A 115 -11.02 -7.28 -5.69
CA SER A 115 -10.43 -6.16 -6.44
C SER A 115 -10.87 -4.76 -6.01
N THR A 116 -11.58 -4.62 -4.89
CA THR A 116 -11.98 -3.32 -4.34
C THR A 116 -10.83 -2.66 -3.59
N TYR A 117 -10.58 -1.38 -3.85
CA TYR A 117 -9.60 -0.58 -3.13
C TYR A 117 -10.24 0.19 -1.97
N LEU A 118 -9.76 -0.05 -0.74
CA LEU A 118 -10.23 0.60 0.48
C LEU A 118 -9.10 1.45 1.08
N TYR A 119 -9.45 2.63 1.59
CA TYR A 119 -8.49 3.45 2.34
C TYR A 119 -8.06 2.70 3.60
N MET A 120 -6.76 2.71 3.86
CA MET A 120 -6.17 2.06 5.02
C MET A 120 -5.69 3.10 6.04
N VAL A 121 -4.77 3.97 5.64
CA VAL A 121 -4.15 4.95 6.53
C VAL A 121 -3.51 6.07 5.70
N SER A 122 -3.33 7.25 6.30
CA SER A 122 -2.46 8.29 5.77
C SER A 122 -1.16 8.28 6.55
N ARG A 123 -0.06 8.21 5.82
CA ARG A 123 1.29 8.39 6.35
C ARG A 123 1.93 9.54 5.57
N PRO A 124 1.75 10.80 6.01
CA PRO A 124 2.31 11.97 5.33
C PRO A 124 3.83 11.93 5.15
N SER A 125 4.53 11.10 5.93
CA SER A 125 5.96 10.83 5.75
C SER A 125 6.29 10.14 4.43
N LEU A 126 5.35 9.41 3.81
CA LEU A 126 5.55 8.76 2.50
C LEU A 126 5.81 9.81 1.40
N ASP A 127 5.08 10.92 1.41
CA ASP A 127 5.25 12.02 0.45
C ASP A 127 6.68 12.61 0.47
N PHE A 128 7.32 12.65 1.63
CA PHE A 128 8.67 13.21 1.78
C PHE A 128 9.74 12.27 1.24
N ILE A 129 9.62 10.97 1.49
CA ILE A 129 10.66 9.99 1.14
C ILE A 129 10.64 9.69 -0.37
N LEU A 130 9.47 9.69 -1.00
CA LEU A 130 9.32 9.29 -2.40
C LEU A 130 9.71 10.38 -3.42
N ARG A 131 9.56 11.66 -3.06
CA ARG A 131 9.93 12.81 -3.93
C ARG A 131 11.43 12.87 -4.23
N HIS A 132 12.28 12.47 -3.29
CA HIS A 132 13.74 12.51 -3.44
C HIS A 132 14.31 11.33 -4.26
N TRP A 133 13.45 10.45 -4.78
CA TRP A 133 13.87 9.23 -5.50
C TRP A 133 13.49 9.23 -7.00
N ILE A 134 12.58 10.11 -7.42
CA ILE A 134 12.06 10.19 -8.80
C ILE A 134 12.63 11.39 -9.58
N GLU A 135 13.33 12.30 -8.89
CA GLU A 135 14.17 13.35 -9.51
C GLU A 135 15.60 12.84 -9.70
#